data_AF-A0A8H7TNP4-F1
#
_entry.id   AF-A0A8H7TNP4-F1
#
_cell.length_a   1.000
_cell.length_b   1.000
_cell.length_c   1.000
_cell.angle_alpha   90.00
_cell.angle_beta   90.00
_cell.angle_gamma   90.00
#
_symmetry.space_group_name_H-M   'P 1'
#
loop_
_entity.id
_entity.type
_entity.pdbx_description
1 polymer ?
#
loop_
_entity_poly.entity_id
_entity_poly.type
_entity_poly.pdbx_seq_one_letter_code
_entity_poly.pdbx_strand_id
1 'polypeptide(L)'
;MSTVPKKTWYKIQWYSDDDTPEERKFILKLDTLLVPYLLVAYWIKHIDQANPSNAYVGGMKEELGFYGNELVTFNTLFSLGVVVGQIPFVFLFTYLPMYWIIPGFFEASFFPAVHYVLGHEINRRGGLFYPGYGLGSMTSSLVASAASAKLERVHGMAGWRWLYIICFAITIPVGILGYFLIPGTLAKPNRIFLNEEELDVARKRLERDGHKVGANLKFHHIKHTVKTSRFCTVVLIDILWKSAGAYKTQGAYLL
;
A
#
# COMPACT_ATOMS: atom_id res chain seq x y z
N MET A 1 10.56 32.44 24.70
CA MET A 1 10.46 32.21 23.24
C MET A 1 11.60 31.27 22.86
N SER A 2 11.36 29.96 22.86
CA SER A 2 12.37 28.97 22.50
C SER A 2 12.68 29.12 21.01
N THR A 3 13.92 29.48 20.71
CA THR A 3 14.41 29.66 19.34
C THR A 3 14.47 28.29 18.67
N VAL A 4 13.46 27.93 17.89
CA VAL A 4 13.50 26.73 17.04
C VAL A 4 14.72 26.90 16.12
N PRO A 5 15.77 26.07 16.25
CA PRO A 5 16.97 26.23 15.45
C PRO A 5 16.61 26.09 13.97
N LYS A 6 17.06 27.04 13.12
CA LYS A 6 16.91 26.93 11.66
C LYS A 6 17.67 25.69 11.19
N LYS A 7 16.95 24.60 10.96
CA LYS A 7 17.50 23.35 10.45
C LYS A 7 17.83 23.51 8.97
N THR A 8 19.03 23.09 8.58
CA THR A 8 19.50 23.16 7.20
C THR A 8 18.80 22.11 6.33
N TRP A 9 18.35 22.52 5.15
CA TRP A 9 17.55 21.71 4.22
C TRP A 9 18.22 20.42 3.71
N TYR A 10 19.55 20.31 3.83
CA TYR A 10 20.33 19.14 3.41
C TYR A 10 20.58 18.11 4.53
N LYS A 11 20.24 18.42 5.79
CA LYS A 11 20.38 17.45 6.89
C LYS A 11 19.12 16.59 6.98
N ILE A 12 19.22 15.36 6.49
CA ILE A 12 18.15 14.35 6.63
C ILE A 12 17.99 14.02 8.12
N GLN A 13 16.91 14.51 8.75
CA GLN A 13 16.57 14.16 10.12
C GLN A 13 15.72 12.89 10.14
N TRP A 14 16.37 11.76 10.36
CA TRP A 14 15.71 10.45 10.53
C TRP A 14 15.06 10.31 11.92
N TYR A 15 15.72 10.81 12.96
CA TYR A 15 15.25 10.77 14.36
C TYR A 15 14.74 12.15 14.80
N SER A 16 13.76 12.16 15.70
CA SER A 16 13.32 13.37 16.41
C SER A 16 14.38 13.77 17.43
N ASP A 17 14.45 15.07 17.75
CA ASP A 17 15.41 15.57 18.73
C ASP A 17 15.10 15.04 20.15
N ASP A 18 13.84 14.65 20.40
CA ASP A 18 13.34 14.10 21.67
C ASP A 18 13.42 12.56 21.77
N ASP A 19 13.95 11.85 20.75
CA ASP A 19 14.02 10.39 20.77
C ASP A 19 15.23 9.89 21.61
N THR A 20 14.96 9.06 22.61
CA THR A 20 16.01 8.45 23.47
C THR A 20 16.85 7.41 22.70
N PRO A 21 18.06 7.05 23.17
CA PRO A 21 18.89 6.03 22.50
C PRO A 21 18.19 4.67 22.34
N GLU A 22 17.35 4.30 23.32
CA GLU A 22 16.56 3.07 23.32
C GLU A 22 15.44 3.13 22.26
N GLU A 23 14.73 4.26 22.18
CA GLU A 23 13.71 4.51 21.14
C GLU A 23 14.33 4.44 19.74
N ARG A 24 15.53 5.00 19.54
CA ARG A 24 16.22 4.97 18.24
C ARG A 24 16.58 3.56 17.81
N LYS A 25 17.08 2.72 18.73
CA LYS A 25 17.41 1.31 18.44
C LYS A 25 16.17 0.51 18.05
N PHE A 26 15.06 0.76 18.74
CA PHE A 26 13.77 0.17 18.41
C PHE A 26 13.27 0.58 17.02
N ILE A 27 13.31 1.89 16.72
CA ILE A 27 12.93 2.45 15.41
C ILE A 27 13.80 1.85 14.31
N LEU A 28 15.12 1.74 14.50
CA LEU A 28 16.04 1.17 13.51
C LEU A 28 15.73 -0.29 13.19
N LYS A 29 15.45 -1.10 14.23
CA LYS A 29 15.07 -2.51 14.07
C LYS A 29 13.77 -2.65 13.30
N LEU A 30 12.78 -1.81 13.62
CA LEU A 30 11.50 -1.78 12.94
C LEU A 30 11.64 -1.32 11.48
N ASP A 31 12.40 -0.25 11.23
CA ASP A 31 12.63 0.33 9.91
C ASP A 31 13.34 -0.65 8.97
N THR A 32 14.38 -1.32 9.46
CA THR A 32 15.21 -2.23 8.66
C THR A 32 14.42 -3.43 8.12
N LEU A 33 13.33 -3.80 8.77
CA LEU A 33 12.52 -4.97 8.39
C LEU A 33 11.19 -4.58 7.76
N LEU A 34 10.53 -3.55 8.31
CA LEU A 34 9.24 -3.07 7.81
C LEU A 34 9.39 -2.35 6.47
N VAL A 35 10.36 -1.44 6.33
CA VAL A 35 10.45 -0.58 5.13
C VAL A 35 10.75 -1.38 3.86
N PRO A 36 11.72 -2.32 3.84
CA PRO A 36 11.96 -3.15 2.66
C PRO A 36 10.76 -4.05 2.33
N TYR A 37 10.09 -4.59 3.35
CA TYR A 37 8.87 -5.38 3.14
C TYR A 37 7.77 -4.55 2.48
N LEU A 38 7.53 -3.33 2.99
CA LEU A 38 6.52 -2.42 2.43
C LEU A 38 6.86 -2.00 0.99
N LEU A 39 8.14 -1.79 0.69
CA LEU A 39 8.59 -1.53 -0.68
C LEU A 39 8.25 -2.70 -1.61
N VAL A 40 8.57 -3.94 -1.21
CA VAL A 40 8.32 -5.14 -2.01
C VAL A 40 6.82 -5.42 -2.13
N ALA A 41 6.05 -5.27 -1.06
CA ALA A 41 4.61 -5.47 -1.09
C ALA A 41 3.92 -4.40 -1.96
N TYR A 42 4.37 -3.15 -1.91
CA TYR A 42 3.88 -2.09 -2.78
C TYR A 42 4.28 -2.32 -4.25
N TRP A 43 5.49 -2.82 -4.48
CA TRP A 43 5.97 -3.23 -5.78
C TRP A 43 5.09 -4.32 -6.40
N ILE A 44 4.81 -5.40 -5.66
CA ILE A 44 3.94 -6.51 -6.14
C ILE A 44 2.53 -6.02 -6.38
N LYS A 45 1.96 -5.22 -5.47
CA LYS A 45 0.64 -4.63 -5.66
C LYS A 45 0.55 -3.90 -7.01
N HIS A 46 1.56 -3.11 -7.35
CA HIS A 46 1.57 -2.36 -8.62
C HIS A 46 1.84 -3.24 -9.84
N ILE A 47 2.48 -4.39 -9.65
CA ILE A 47 2.56 -5.41 -10.70
C ILE A 47 1.15 -5.94 -11.01
N ASP A 48 0.39 -6.33 -9.98
CA ASP A 48 -0.95 -6.89 -10.15
C ASP A 48 -1.93 -5.89 -10.78
N GLN A 49 -1.85 -4.62 -10.40
CA GLN A 49 -2.70 -3.57 -10.97
C GLN A 49 -2.41 -3.27 -12.45
N ALA A 50 -1.16 -3.46 -12.90
CA ALA A 50 -0.77 -3.26 -14.29
C ALA A 50 -1.06 -4.50 -15.18
N ASN A 51 -1.24 -5.68 -14.58
CA ASN A 51 -1.41 -6.93 -15.32
C ASN A 51 -2.63 -6.96 -16.24
N PRO A 52 -3.85 -6.49 -15.88
CA PRO A 52 -4.99 -6.53 -16.78
C PRO A 52 -4.78 -5.75 -18.07
N SER A 53 -4.16 -4.56 -17.97
CA SER A 53 -3.83 -3.74 -19.14
C SER A 53 -2.77 -4.42 -20.01
N ASN A 54 -1.75 -5.01 -19.39
CA ASN A 54 -0.66 -5.68 -20.10
C ASN A 54 -1.11 -7.00 -20.75
N ALA A 55 -1.95 -7.78 -20.08
CA ALA A 55 -2.56 -8.99 -20.62
C ALA A 55 -3.45 -8.69 -21.83
N TYR A 56 -4.20 -7.58 -21.78
CA TYR A 56 -5.03 -7.13 -22.90
C TYR A 56 -4.23 -6.90 -24.18
N VAL A 57 -3.09 -6.22 -24.08
CA VAL A 57 -2.19 -5.98 -25.22
C VAL A 57 -1.42 -7.24 -25.61
N GLY A 58 -1.21 -8.17 -24.68
CA GLY A 58 -0.49 -9.44 -24.88
C GLY A 58 -1.30 -10.59 -25.51
N GLY A 59 -2.43 -10.31 -26.16
CA GLY A 59 -3.23 -11.32 -26.87
C GLY A 59 -4.57 -11.68 -26.24
N MET A 60 -4.88 -11.20 -25.02
CA MET A 60 -6.15 -11.50 -24.35
C MET A 60 -7.35 -10.90 -25.10
N LYS A 61 -7.15 -9.76 -25.80
CA LYS A 61 -8.19 -9.13 -26.62
C LYS A 61 -8.60 -10.03 -27.79
N GLU A 62 -7.62 -10.57 -28.51
CA GLU A 62 -7.81 -11.39 -29.71
C GLU A 62 -8.44 -12.75 -29.37
N GLU A 63 -8.05 -13.35 -28.25
CA GLU A 63 -8.58 -14.66 -27.82
C GLU A 63 -9.99 -14.61 -27.23
N LEU A 64 -10.31 -13.57 -26.46
CA LEU A 64 -11.64 -13.41 -25.85
C LEU A 64 -12.62 -12.67 -26.76
N GLY A 65 -12.16 -12.12 -27.88
CA GLY A 65 -12.97 -11.33 -28.79
C GLY A 65 -13.44 -10.01 -28.17
N PHE A 66 -12.60 -9.36 -27.36
CA PHE A 66 -12.96 -8.06 -26.78
C PHE A 66 -12.89 -6.95 -27.85
N TYR A 67 -13.99 -6.24 -28.06
CA TYR A 67 -14.12 -5.13 -29.01
C TYR A 67 -14.59 -3.83 -28.29
N GLY A 68 -13.98 -2.70 -28.64
CA GLY A 68 -14.43 -1.39 -28.18
C GLY A 68 -14.15 -1.09 -26.70
N ASN A 69 -15.20 -0.71 -25.94
CA ASN A 69 -15.11 -0.12 -24.60
C ASN A 69 -15.06 -1.16 -23.45
N GLU A 70 -14.89 -2.43 -23.77
CA GLU A 70 -14.96 -3.53 -22.80
C GLU A 70 -13.76 -3.55 -21.86
N LEU A 71 -12.57 -3.12 -22.30
CA LEU A 71 -11.41 -2.91 -21.42
C LEU A 71 -11.68 -1.83 -20.38
N VAL A 72 -12.32 -0.73 -20.78
CA VAL A 72 -12.67 0.35 -19.86
C VAL A 72 -13.71 -0.14 -18.87
N THR A 73 -14.69 -0.92 -19.33
CA THR A 73 -15.70 -1.56 -18.49
C THR A 73 -15.06 -2.52 -17.48
N PHE A 74 -14.10 -3.35 -17.91
CA PHE A 74 -13.36 -4.27 -17.05
C PHE A 74 -12.55 -3.51 -15.97
N ASN A 75 -11.79 -2.49 -16.36
CA ASN A 75 -11.04 -1.65 -15.42
C ASN A 75 -11.97 -0.91 -14.44
N THR A 76 -13.15 -0.49 -14.90
CA THR A 76 -14.15 0.17 -14.06
C THR A 76 -14.73 -0.81 -13.05
N LEU A 77 -15.09 -2.02 -13.46
CA LEU A 77 -15.57 -3.08 -12.57
C LEU A 77 -14.51 -3.47 -11.53
N PHE A 78 -13.25 -3.59 -11.95
CA PHE A 78 -12.12 -3.85 -11.06
C PHE A 78 -11.97 -2.73 -10.02
N SER A 79 -11.97 -1.47 -10.47
CA SER A 79 -11.89 -0.31 -9.58
C SER A 79 -13.07 -0.23 -8.60
N LEU A 80 -14.29 -0.54 -9.07
CA LEU A 80 -15.48 -0.61 -8.21
C LEU A 80 -15.32 -1.71 -7.14
N GLY A 81 -14.79 -2.88 -7.50
CA GLY A 81 -14.51 -3.96 -6.56
C GLY A 81 -13.55 -3.51 -5.45
N VAL A 82 -12.48 -2.81 -5.81
CA VAL A 82 -11.52 -2.26 -4.84
C VAL A 82 -12.17 -1.23 -3.92
N VAL A 83 -12.97 -0.31 -4.46
CA VAL A 83 -13.66 0.75 -3.68
C VAL A 83 -14.67 0.14 -2.70
N VAL A 84 -15.50 -0.79 -3.19
CA VAL A 84 -16.49 -1.48 -2.35
C VAL A 84 -15.80 -2.32 -1.29
N GLY A 85 -14.68 -2.98 -1.62
CA GLY A 85 -13.88 -3.74 -0.67
C GLY A 85 -13.21 -2.88 0.41
N GLN A 86 -12.89 -1.62 0.10
CA GLN A 86 -12.19 -0.72 1.03
C GLN A 86 -13.07 -0.26 2.22
N ILE A 87 -14.37 -0.07 2.01
CA ILE A 87 -15.30 0.40 3.06
C ILE A 87 -15.43 -0.59 4.23
N PRO A 88 -15.85 -1.86 4.03
CA PRO A 88 -15.96 -2.84 5.13
C PRO A 88 -14.60 -3.12 5.76
N PHE A 89 -13.54 -2.99 4.97
CA PHE A 89 -12.18 -3.20 5.43
C PHE A 89 -11.72 -2.17 6.48
N VAL A 90 -12.08 -0.89 6.31
CA VAL A 90 -11.80 0.16 7.31
C VAL A 90 -12.44 -0.17 8.67
N PHE A 91 -13.59 -0.86 8.68
CA PHE A 91 -14.18 -1.36 9.91
C PHE A 91 -13.44 -2.58 10.45
N LEU A 92 -13.15 -3.57 9.60
CA LEU A 92 -12.47 -4.81 9.98
C LEU A 92 -11.08 -4.56 10.59
N PHE A 93 -10.40 -3.52 10.09
CA PHE A 93 -9.15 -2.99 10.60
C PHE A 93 -9.18 -2.70 12.11
N THR A 94 -10.33 -2.29 12.65
CA THR A 94 -10.46 -2.00 14.09
C THR A 94 -10.68 -3.22 14.97
N TYR A 95 -11.06 -4.36 14.37
CA TYR A 95 -11.37 -5.59 15.10
C TYR A 95 -10.28 -6.66 15.00
N LEU A 96 -9.66 -6.80 13.83
CA LEU A 96 -8.68 -7.86 13.56
C LEU A 96 -7.22 -7.37 13.72
N PRO A 97 -6.28 -8.29 14.02
CA PRO A 97 -4.87 -7.95 14.09
C PRO A 97 -4.26 -7.74 12.70
N MET A 98 -3.42 -6.72 12.59
CA MET A 98 -2.83 -6.23 11.34
C MET A 98 -2.07 -7.27 10.51
N TYR A 99 -1.38 -8.22 11.15
CA TYR A 99 -0.60 -9.26 10.48
C TYR A 99 -1.47 -10.32 9.78
N TRP A 100 -2.76 -10.44 10.14
CA TRP A 100 -3.73 -11.25 9.38
C TRP A 100 -4.29 -10.50 8.18
N ILE A 101 -4.52 -9.20 8.37
CA ILE A 101 -5.32 -8.42 7.46
C ILE A 101 -4.52 -7.97 6.22
N ILE A 102 -3.28 -7.51 6.42
CA ILE A 102 -2.45 -6.99 5.33
C ILE A 102 -2.14 -8.07 4.28
N PRO A 103 -1.74 -9.30 4.66
CA PRO A 103 -1.54 -10.37 3.69
C PRO A 103 -2.85 -10.92 3.08
N GLY A 104 -3.96 -10.88 3.84
CA GLY A 104 -5.21 -11.53 3.46
C GLY A 104 -6.09 -10.74 2.48
N PHE A 105 -6.00 -9.40 2.44
CA PHE A 105 -6.88 -8.53 1.63
C PHE A 105 -6.07 -7.59 0.73
N PHE A 106 -5.05 -8.16 0.09
CA PHE A 106 -3.87 -7.54 -0.55
C PHE A 106 -4.11 -6.23 -1.34
N GLU A 107 -5.30 -6.02 -1.91
CA GLU A 107 -5.55 -4.87 -2.77
C GLU A 107 -6.21 -3.66 -2.09
N ALA A 108 -7.36 -3.86 -1.42
CA ALA A 108 -8.14 -2.79 -0.81
C ALA A 108 -7.58 -2.34 0.55
N SER A 109 -6.85 -3.22 1.23
CA SER A 109 -6.28 -2.99 2.56
C SER A 109 -5.03 -2.14 2.58
N PHE A 110 -4.22 -2.22 1.53
CA PHE A 110 -2.78 -1.98 1.67
C PHE A 110 -2.50 -0.55 2.10
N PHE A 111 -3.12 0.42 1.43
CA PHE A 111 -2.86 1.84 1.67
C PHE A 111 -3.27 2.30 3.08
N PRO A 112 -4.51 2.08 3.56
CA PRO A 112 -4.88 2.47 4.93
C PRO A 112 -4.09 1.70 5.99
N ALA A 113 -3.78 0.42 5.76
CA ALA A 113 -3.02 -0.36 6.71
C ALA A 113 -1.57 0.13 6.83
N VAL A 114 -0.90 0.43 5.72
CA VAL A 114 0.45 1.03 5.73
C VAL A 114 0.45 2.40 6.39
N HIS A 115 -0.52 3.25 6.09
CA HIS A 115 -0.61 4.57 6.73
C HIS A 115 -0.81 4.46 8.24
N TYR A 116 -1.57 3.47 8.67
CA TYR A 116 -1.73 3.19 10.09
C TYR A 116 -0.45 2.64 10.74
N VAL A 117 0.23 1.69 10.10
CA VAL A 117 1.52 1.14 10.59
C VAL A 117 2.55 2.25 10.74
N LEU A 118 2.63 3.13 9.74
CA LEU A 118 3.64 4.18 9.69
C LEU A 118 3.29 5.38 10.58
N GLY A 119 2.00 5.62 10.85
CA GLY A 119 1.53 6.62 11.81
C GLY A 119 2.18 7.99 11.63
N HIS A 120 2.68 8.56 12.73
CA HIS A 120 3.39 9.85 12.72
C HIS A 120 4.73 9.84 11.99
N GLU A 121 5.30 8.65 11.76
CA GLU A 121 6.58 8.48 11.08
C GLU A 121 6.41 8.31 9.56
N ILE A 122 5.18 8.45 9.05
CA ILE A 122 4.87 8.35 7.63
C ILE A 122 5.63 9.36 6.77
N ASN A 123 5.84 10.58 7.24
CA ASN A 123 6.55 11.58 6.44
C ASN A 123 8.03 11.21 6.24
N ARG A 124 8.61 10.42 7.15
CA ARG A 124 10.02 9.96 7.07
C ARG A 124 10.15 8.66 6.27
N ARG A 125 9.27 7.69 6.54
CA ARG A 125 9.25 6.36 5.89
C ARG A 125 8.55 6.37 4.54
N GLY A 126 7.71 7.38 4.31
CA GLY A 126 6.93 7.63 3.10
C GLY A 126 7.77 7.57 1.85
N GLY A 127 8.79 8.42 1.82
CA GLY A 127 9.68 8.55 0.67
C GLY A 127 10.40 7.27 0.27
N LEU A 128 10.59 6.30 1.18
CA LEU A 128 11.28 5.06 0.87
C LEU A 128 10.38 4.00 0.24
N PHE A 129 9.06 4.00 0.47
CA PHE A 129 8.17 3.02 -0.15
C PHE A 129 7.61 3.49 -1.51
N TYR A 130 7.46 4.81 -1.72
CA TYR A 130 6.89 5.37 -2.96
C TYR A 130 7.61 4.92 -4.26
N PRO A 131 8.94 4.75 -4.31
CA PRO A 131 9.63 4.23 -5.49
C PRO A 131 9.13 2.85 -5.96
N GLY A 132 8.55 2.05 -5.06
CA GLY A 132 7.93 0.76 -5.38
C GLY A 132 6.80 0.86 -6.41
N TYR A 133 6.11 2.02 -6.47
CA TYR A 133 5.10 2.30 -7.50
C TYR A 133 5.68 2.22 -8.92
N GLY A 134 6.73 2.99 -9.17
CA GLY A 134 7.37 3.05 -10.48
C GLY A 134 8.00 1.72 -10.86
N LEU A 135 8.70 1.09 -9.91
CA LEU A 135 9.31 -0.23 -10.12
C LEU A 135 8.28 -1.31 -10.46
N GLY A 136 7.08 -1.26 -9.87
CA GLY A 136 6.05 -2.29 -10.05
C GLY A 136 5.44 -2.19 -11.43
N SER A 137 5.06 -0.98 -11.84
CA SER A 137 4.56 -0.71 -13.18
C SER A 137 5.57 -1.10 -14.27
N MET A 138 6.84 -0.73 -14.09
CA MET A 138 7.91 -1.10 -15.03
C MET A 138 8.11 -2.61 -15.12
N THR A 139 8.10 -3.30 -13.97
CA THR A 139 8.31 -4.75 -13.93
C THR A 139 7.16 -5.50 -14.58
N SER A 140 5.90 -5.10 -14.36
CA SER A 140 4.75 -5.75 -14.99
C SER A 140 4.84 -5.68 -16.52
N SER A 141 5.19 -4.51 -17.08
CA SER A 141 5.34 -4.37 -18.54
C SER A 141 6.50 -5.22 -19.09
N LEU A 142 7.60 -5.35 -18.34
CA LEU A 142 8.71 -6.24 -18.70
C LEU A 142 8.31 -7.72 -18.65
N VAL A 143 7.60 -8.14 -17.59
CA VAL A 143 7.14 -9.53 -17.44
C VAL A 143 6.14 -9.88 -18.54
N ALA A 144 5.22 -8.98 -18.88
CA ALA A 144 4.26 -9.18 -19.97
C ALA A 144 4.96 -9.31 -21.33
N SER A 145 5.91 -8.41 -21.63
CA SER A 145 6.72 -8.50 -22.86
C SER A 145 7.52 -9.81 -22.93
N ALA A 146 8.17 -10.20 -21.82
CA ALA A 146 8.91 -11.44 -21.74
C ALA A 146 7.99 -12.68 -21.89
N ALA A 147 6.79 -12.64 -21.32
CA ALA A 147 5.82 -13.72 -21.43
C ALA A 147 5.31 -13.89 -22.86
N SER A 148 4.94 -12.82 -23.55
CA SER A 148 4.55 -12.89 -24.96
C SER A 148 5.72 -13.29 -25.89
N ALA A 149 6.97 -12.97 -25.54
CA ALA A 149 8.13 -13.30 -26.37
C ALA A 149 8.62 -14.75 -26.21
N LYS A 150 8.58 -15.32 -24.99
CA LYS A 150 9.19 -16.63 -24.69
C LYS A 150 8.22 -17.71 -24.24
N LEU A 151 7.06 -17.35 -23.72
CA LEU A 151 6.09 -18.28 -23.12
C LEU A 151 4.86 -18.51 -24.00
N GLU A 152 4.84 -17.92 -25.20
CA GLU A 152 3.79 -18.16 -26.19
C GLU A 152 3.78 -19.63 -26.62
N ARG A 153 2.62 -20.29 -26.50
CA ARG A 153 2.39 -21.73 -26.78
C ARG A 153 3.15 -22.70 -25.88
N VAL A 154 3.82 -22.22 -24.82
CA VAL A 154 4.41 -23.09 -23.80
C VAL A 154 3.28 -23.76 -23.02
N HIS A 155 3.26 -25.10 -23.02
CA HIS A 155 2.16 -25.93 -22.50
C HIS A 155 0.79 -25.66 -23.17
N GLY A 156 0.77 -25.13 -24.41
CA GLY A 156 -0.48 -24.82 -25.12
C GLY A 156 -1.26 -23.64 -24.55
N MET A 157 -0.63 -22.82 -23.68
CA MET A 157 -1.22 -21.62 -23.10
C MET A 157 -0.69 -20.36 -23.79
N ALA A 158 -1.52 -19.33 -23.84
CA ALA A 158 -1.15 -17.99 -24.30
C ALA A 158 -0.24 -17.28 -23.29
N GLY A 159 0.65 -16.40 -23.77
CA GLY A 159 1.59 -15.67 -22.93
C GLY A 159 0.92 -14.83 -21.84
N TRP A 160 -0.27 -14.28 -22.09
CA TRP A 160 -1.01 -13.49 -21.10
C TRP A 160 -1.48 -14.31 -19.88
N ARG A 161 -1.70 -15.62 -20.03
CA ARG A 161 -2.04 -16.50 -18.89
C ARG A 161 -0.84 -16.74 -17.98
N TRP A 162 0.34 -16.88 -18.59
CA TRP A 162 1.60 -17.02 -17.86
C TRP A 162 1.93 -15.79 -17.01
N LEU A 163 1.55 -14.59 -17.45
CA LEU A 163 1.67 -13.36 -16.66
C LEU A 163 0.99 -13.51 -15.29
N TYR A 164 -0.27 -13.98 -15.25
CA TYR A 164 -1.01 -14.17 -14.01
C TYR A 164 -0.40 -15.26 -13.12
N ILE A 165 0.09 -16.35 -13.71
CA ILE A 165 0.74 -17.44 -12.97
C ILE A 165 2.03 -16.94 -12.29
N ILE A 166 2.85 -16.18 -13.01
CA ILE A 166 4.10 -15.60 -12.49
C ILE A 166 3.79 -14.62 -11.35
N CYS A 167 2.81 -13.75 -11.52
CA CYS A 167 2.44 -12.77 -10.49
C CYS A 167 1.87 -13.45 -9.24
N PHE A 168 1.05 -14.49 -9.39
CA PHE A 168 0.59 -15.30 -8.27
C PHE A 168 1.74 -16.00 -7.53
N ALA A 169 2.70 -16.55 -8.27
CA ALA A 169 3.87 -17.22 -7.71
C ALA A 169 4.79 -16.26 -6.92
N ILE A 170 4.90 -14.99 -7.34
CA ILE A 170 5.66 -13.96 -6.63
C ILE A 170 4.88 -13.44 -5.40
N THR A 171 3.55 -13.41 -5.48
CA THR A 171 2.68 -12.87 -4.42
C THR A 171 2.59 -13.80 -3.21
N ILE A 172 2.51 -15.12 -3.39
CA ILE A 172 2.37 -16.08 -2.29
C ILE A 172 3.51 -15.95 -1.26
N PRO A 173 4.80 -16.03 -1.63
CA PRO A 173 5.90 -15.92 -0.66
C PRO A 173 5.90 -14.58 0.07
N VAL A 174 5.55 -13.48 -0.60
CA VAL A 174 5.51 -12.16 0.02
C VAL A 174 4.32 -11.99 0.96
N GLY A 175 3.17 -12.58 0.63
CA GLY A 175 2.03 -12.69 1.55
C GLY A 175 2.41 -13.47 2.82
N ILE A 176 3.07 -14.62 2.66
CA ILE A 176 3.56 -15.43 3.78
C ILE A 176 4.58 -14.65 4.61
N LEU A 177 5.56 -13.99 3.97
CA LEU A 177 6.53 -13.15 4.66
C LEU A 177 5.87 -12.00 5.42
N GLY A 178 4.81 -11.41 4.87
CA GLY A 178 4.03 -10.37 5.54
C GLY A 178 3.40 -10.82 6.85
N TYR A 179 2.91 -12.05 6.88
CA TYR A 179 2.36 -12.63 8.11
C TYR A 179 3.41 -12.69 9.24
N PHE A 180 4.68 -12.95 8.90
CA PHE A 180 5.77 -13.03 9.88
C PHE A 180 6.43 -11.69 10.22
N LEU A 181 6.62 -10.81 9.22
CA LEU A 181 7.41 -9.58 9.36
C LEU A 181 6.61 -8.41 9.92
N ILE A 182 5.29 -8.38 9.76
CA ILE A 182 4.50 -7.22 10.16
C ILE A 182 4.40 -7.20 11.70
N PRO A 183 4.95 -6.17 12.36
CA PRO A 183 4.75 -5.98 13.79
C PRO A 183 3.27 -5.67 13.99
N GLY A 184 2.57 -6.56 14.68
CA GLY A 184 1.18 -6.30 15.09
C GLY A 184 1.05 -5.01 15.88
N THR A 185 -0.15 -4.44 15.94
CA THR A 185 -0.45 -3.22 16.72
C THR A 185 -0.14 -3.41 18.20
N LEU A 186 0.15 -2.33 18.95
CA LEU A 186 0.39 -2.39 20.41
C LEU A 186 -0.70 -3.11 21.22
N ALA A 187 -1.95 -3.13 20.72
CA ALA A 187 -3.06 -3.87 21.32
C ALA A 187 -3.05 -5.38 21.01
N LYS A 188 -2.41 -5.80 19.92
CA LYS A 188 -2.27 -7.20 19.46
C LYS A 188 -0.89 -7.39 18.81
N PRO A 189 0.19 -7.35 19.61
CA PRO A 189 1.55 -7.40 19.08
C PRO A 189 1.86 -8.78 18.51
N ASN A 190 2.66 -8.80 17.45
CA ASN A 190 3.25 -10.05 16.97
C ASN A 190 4.40 -10.43 17.91
N ARG A 191 4.16 -11.42 18.79
CA ARG A 191 5.12 -11.89 19.80
C ARG A 191 6.38 -12.56 19.22
N ILE A 192 6.37 -12.88 17.94
CA ILE A 192 7.54 -13.40 17.23
C ILE A 192 8.58 -12.28 17.02
N PHE A 193 8.12 -11.03 16.96
CA PHE A 193 8.95 -9.89 16.55
C PHE A 193 9.24 -8.88 17.68
N LEU A 194 8.27 -8.66 18.56
CA LEU A 194 8.35 -7.67 19.64
C LEU A 194 8.61 -8.33 20.99
N ASN A 195 9.70 -7.92 21.65
CA ASN A 195 9.98 -8.31 23.04
C ASN A 195 9.15 -7.47 24.03
N GLU A 196 8.94 -7.94 25.26
CA GLU A 196 8.12 -7.22 26.25
C GLU A 196 8.69 -5.83 26.60
N GLU A 197 10.02 -5.70 26.62
CA GLU A 197 10.71 -4.42 26.84
C GLU A 197 10.47 -3.42 25.70
N GLU A 198 10.47 -3.89 24.45
CA GLU A 198 10.21 -3.04 23.27
C GLU A 198 8.74 -2.57 23.22
N LEU A 199 7.83 -3.43 23.70
CA LEU A 199 6.41 -3.11 23.88
C LEU A 199 6.19 -2.02 24.94
N ASP A 200 6.97 -2.03 26.03
CA ASP A 200 6.90 -1.03 27.07
C ASP A 200 7.43 0.34 26.58
N VAL A 201 8.54 0.36 25.85
CA VAL A 201 9.06 1.56 25.20
C VAL A 201 8.03 2.14 24.22
N ALA A 202 7.42 1.30 23.40
CA ALA A 202 6.41 1.75 22.44
C ALA A 202 5.12 2.23 23.12
N ARG A 203 4.71 1.65 24.25
CA ARG A 203 3.57 2.12 25.06
C ARG A 203 3.85 3.49 25.67
N LYS A 204 5.02 3.67 26.29
CA LYS A 204 5.48 4.95 26.86
C LYS A 204 5.51 6.06 25.81
N ARG A 205 5.96 5.74 24.60
CA ARG A 205 5.99 6.68 23.47
C ARG A 205 4.59 7.08 23.02
N LEU A 206 3.66 6.14 22.97
CA LEU A 206 2.27 6.43 22.57
C LEU A 206 1.50 7.25 23.62
N GLU A 207 1.77 7.01 24.91
CA GLU A 207 1.26 7.82 26.01
C GLU A 207 1.83 9.25 25.99
N ARG A 208 3.11 9.41 25.66
CA ARG A 208 3.76 10.72 25.43
C ARG A 208 3.08 11.51 24.31
N ASP A 209 2.67 10.84 23.24
CA ASP A 209 1.95 11.46 22.12
C ASP A 209 0.44 11.68 22.40
N GLY A 210 -0.05 11.30 23.59
CA GLY A 210 -1.42 11.53 24.03
C GLY A 210 -2.49 10.71 23.30
N HIS A 211 -2.10 9.64 22.59
CA HIS A 211 -3.02 8.80 21.82
C HIS A 211 -3.51 7.63 22.68
N LYS A 212 -4.83 7.45 22.81
CA LYS A 212 -5.42 6.30 23.53
C LYS A 212 -5.46 5.07 22.63
N VAL A 213 -4.88 3.96 23.10
CA VAL A 213 -4.98 2.64 22.44
C VAL A 213 -6.41 2.11 22.56
N GLY A 214 -7.04 1.73 21.43
CA GLY A 214 -8.28 0.95 21.44
C GLY A 214 -9.60 1.73 21.30
N ALA A 215 -9.59 2.95 20.76
CA ALA A 215 -10.84 3.63 20.42
C ALA A 215 -11.53 2.92 19.23
N ASN A 216 -12.60 2.17 19.52
CA ASN A 216 -13.45 1.57 18.48
C ASN A 216 -14.08 2.67 17.62
N LEU A 217 -14.00 2.52 16.29
CA LEU A 217 -14.59 3.46 15.34
C LEU A 217 -16.11 3.38 15.42
N LYS A 218 -16.74 4.37 16.06
CA LYS A 218 -18.20 4.51 16.07
C LYS A 218 -18.66 5.27 14.84
N PHE A 219 -19.80 4.87 14.28
CA PHE A 219 -20.40 5.50 13.08
C PHE A 219 -20.60 7.03 13.22
N HIS A 220 -20.80 7.50 14.45
CA HIS A 220 -20.89 8.92 14.78
C HIS A 220 -19.61 9.71 14.45
N HIS A 221 -18.43 9.14 14.71
CA HIS A 221 -17.15 9.80 14.44
C HIS A 221 -16.93 9.96 12.93
N ILE A 222 -17.38 8.99 12.13
CA ILE A 222 -17.32 9.06 10.66
C ILE A 222 -18.15 10.23 10.16
N LYS A 223 -19.40 10.35 10.62
CA LYS A 223 -20.30 11.45 10.21
C LYS A 223 -19.74 12.83 10.56
N HIS A 224 -19.05 12.94 11.70
CA HIS A 224 -18.38 14.17 12.11
C HIS A 224 -17.16 14.49 11.24
N THR A 225 -16.30 13.49 10.99
CA THR A 225 -15.10 13.65 10.16
C THR A 225 -15.46 14.05 8.73
N VAL A 226 -16.46 13.39 8.12
CA VAL A 226 -16.89 13.69 6.74
C VAL A 226 -17.44 15.11 6.60
N LYS A 227 -18.07 15.66 7.64
CA LYS A 227 -18.58 17.05 7.65
C LYS A 227 -17.51 18.10 7.97
N THR A 228 -16.30 17.69 8.32
CA THR A 228 -15.23 18.63 8.65
C THR A 228 -14.69 19.26 7.37
N SER A 229 -14.64 20.59 7.30
CA SER A 229 -14.17 21.33 6.10
C SER A 229 -12.78 20.86 5.62
N ARG A 230 -11.87 20.55 6.55
CA ARG A 230 -10.54 20.00 6.23
C ARG A 230 -10.60 18.69 5.45
N PHE A 231 -11.54 17.81 5.79
CA PHE A 231 -11.72 16.54 5.08
C PHE A 231 -12.19 16.78 3.65
N CYS A 232 -13.18 17.66 3.45
CA CYS A 232 -13.67 18.02 2.12
C CYS A 232 -12.56 18.64 1.25
N THR A 233 -11.73 19.53 1.80
CA THR A 233 -10.62 20.13 1.06
C THR A 233 -9.58 19.09 0.64
N VAL A 234 -9.20 18.17 1.53
CA VAL A 234 -8.24 17.09 1.21
C VAL A 234 -8.80 16.16 0.12
N VAL A 235 -10.07 15.78 0.23
CA VAL A 235 -10.74 14.94 -0.78
C VAL A 235 -10.80 15.65 -2.14
N LEU A 236 -11.13 16.95 -2.17
CA LEU A 236 -11.14 17.73 -3.41
C LEU A 236 -9.74 17.80 -4.03
N ILE A 237 -8.70 18.02 -3.23
CA ILE A 237 -7.31 18.03 -3.72
C ILE A 237 -6.91 16.66 -4.25
N ASP A 238 -7.26 15.56 -3.57
CA ASP A 238 -6.97 14.20 -4.05
C ASP A 238 -7.68 13.90 -5.38
N ILE A 239 -8.96 14.26 -5.49
CA ILE A 239 -9.74 14.11 -6.74
C ILE A 239 -9.09 14.92 -7.86
N LEU A 240 -8.73 16.18 -7.60
CA LEU A 240 -8.08 17.05 -8.60
C LEU A 240 -6.71 16.49 -9.01
N TRP A 241 -5.92 16.00 -8.06
CA TRP A 241 -4.61 15.43 -8.32
C TRP A 241 -4.70 14.13 -9.13
N LYS A 242 -5.61 13.22 -8.77
CA LYS A 242 -5.88 11.99 -9.54
C LYS A 242 -6.43 12.29 -10.92
N SER A 243 -7.33 13.26 -11.03
CA SER A 243 -7.88 13.69 -12.32
C SER A 243 -6.77 14.26 -13.19
N ALA A 244 -5.89 15.12 -12.66
CA ALA A 244 -4.74 15.67 -13.38
C ALA A 244 -3.75 14.59 -13.86
N GLY A 245 -3.61 13.48 -13.13
CA GLY A 245 -2.78 12.34 -13.54
C GLY A 245 -3.42 11.44 -14.62
N ALA A 246 -4.75 11.31 -14.63
CA ALA A 246 -5.48 10.40 -15.52
C ALA A 246 -5.38 10.76 -17.00
N TYR A 247 -5.16 12.03 -17.34
CA TYR A 247 -5.07 12.51 -18.73
C TYR A 247 -3.83 12.01 -19.49
N LYS A 248 -2.87 11.31 -18.85
CA LYS A 248 -1.71 10.74 -19.54
C LYS A 248 -1.89 9.31 -20.02
N THR A 249 -2.91 8.58 -19.56
CA THR A 249 -3.01 7.12 -19.80
C THR A 249 -4.37 6.69 -20.36
N GLN A 250 -5.42 7.48 -20.15
CA GLN A 250 -6.65 7.32 -20.91
C GLN A 250 -6.58 8.24 -22.10
N GLY A 251 -6.36 7.65 -23.28
CA GLY A 251 -6.33 8.37 -24.55
C GLY A 251 -7.50 9.34 -24.61
N ALA A 252 -7.20 10.64 -24.54
CA ALA A 252 -8.08 11.65 -25.04
C ALA A 252 -8.19 11.41 -26.55
N TYR A 253 -9.12 10.54 -26.93
CA TYR A 253 -9.66 10.50 -28.28
C TYR A 253 -10.48 11.78 -28.46
N LEU A 254 -9.78 12.90 -28.62
CA LEU A 254 -10.32 14.08 -29.26
C LEU A 254 -9.70 14.14 -30.64
N LEU A 255 -10.44 13.55 -31.59
CA LEU A 255 -10.24 13.53 -33.05
C LEU A 255 -9.00 12.75 -33.55
#